data_AF-A0A9X1CAS5-F1
#
_entry.id   AF-A0A9X1CAS5-F1
#
_cell.length_a   1.000
_cell.length_b   1.000
_cell.length_c   1.000
_cell.angle_alpha   90.00
_cell.angle_beta   90.00
_cell.angle_gamma   90.00
#
_symmetry.space_group_name_H-M   'P 1'
#
loop_
_entity.id
_entity.type
_entity.pdbx_description
1 polymer ?
#
loop_
_entity_poly.entity_id
_entity_poly.type
_entity_poly.pdbx_seq_one_letter_code
_entity_poly.pdbx_strand_id
1 'polypeptide(L)'
;MNEENDNQIDVQKSLASIERERDNEELIKRLIKTEAAIKKAEADIKNSEKQIQHIEKSKTWKQTASIRKVLHTNQEPQIANLEKEIASIHHELSGAKEMINSLKIATAKLDYNHLWRMAKEKKDEGTLIELMEDVIEQKQTYDENYNHLLKAAARLFMNEKKAYKQLVYPKLLSGLKVEDIPEFMIRSGLSEEEISLKPASSYRASLNMRMREHQLIGTLPEMLLDDKKLAYRFMNRLNIRTPEVSDRSYTLEEIPEKNGIAIKPIDGAGARGVYLVYTNNDIIDIKQSKTIANWQVLRKNMERDIESGRVSRNEWFTEELILEDRDNKVPARDIKFYCFYGKVALILEIVRYPEIKYCWWTASGERIGTGKYDESLFKGKGVTNAEVEIAKAISAEIPSPFIRIDFLRSDEGLVFGEFTPKPGNYDEFDNPTDKWLGDYFIEAQGRLTNDLINGKEFIHYTNLEADVHTRD
;
A
#
# COMPACT_ATOMS: atom_id res chain seq x y z
N MET A 1 -48.08 -2.82 16.61
CA MET A 1 -47.89 -1.99 15.39
C MET A 1 -46.43 -1.84 14.98
N ASN A 2 -45.42 -1.98 15.86
CA ASN A 2 -44.01 -1.92 15.45
C ASN A 2 -43.35 -3.26 15.08
N GLU A 3 -43.94 -4.41 15.44
CA GLU A 3 -43.42 -5.74 15.05
C GLU A 3 -43.71 -6.11 13.59
N GLU A 4 -44.72 -5.52 12.96
CA GLU A 4 -45.05 -5.80 11.55
C GLU A 4 -44.11 -5.09 10.56
N ASN A 5 -43.47 -3.98 10.96
CA ASN A 5 -42.55 -3.23 10.10
C ASN A 5 -41.12 -3.79 10.11
N ASP A 6 -40.63 -4.31 11.24
CA ASP A 6 -39.30 -4.95 11.31
C ASP A 6 -39.25 -6.25 10.49
N ASN A 7 -40.36 -7.00 10.44
CA ASN A 7 -40.47 -8.19 9.60
C ASN A 7 -40.49 -7.87 8.09
N GLN A 8 -41.01 -6.71 7.67
CA GLN A 8 -41.01 -6.32 6.26
C GLN A 8 -39.62 -5.93 5.74
N ILE A 9 -38.79 -5.33 6.58
CA ILE A 9 -37.45 -4.87 6.19
C ILE A 9 -36.46 -6.04 6.07
N ASP A 10 -36.55 -7.03 6.95
CA ASP A 10 -35.74 -8.26 6.86
C ASP A 10 -36.16 -9.13 5.66
N VAL A 11 -37.45 -9.18 5.35
CA VAL A 11 -37.96 -9.84 4.15
C VAL A 11 -37.47 -9.14 2.88
N GLN A 12 -37.45 -7.80 2.82
CA GLN A 12 -36.96 -7.07 1.64
C GLN A 12 -35.45 -7.24 1.42
N LYS A 13 -34.63 -7.26 2.48
CA LYS A 13 -33.18 -7.54 2.35
C LYS A 13 -32.90 -8.97 1.92
N SER A 14 -33.66 -9.92 2.47
CA SER A 14 -33.60 -11.34 2.07
C SER A 14 -34.01 -11.53 0.60
N LEU A 15 -35.05 -10.84 0.15
CA LEU A 15 -35.50 -10.88 -1.24
C LEU A 15 -34.46 -10.30 -2.20
N ALA A 16 -33.83 -9.17 -1.85
CA ALA A 16 -32.77 -8.57 -2.68
C ALA A 16 -31.50 -9.44 -2.76
N SER A 17 -31.14 -10.18 -1.69
CA SER A 17 -30.05 -11.17 -1.77
C SER A 17 -30.42 -12.39 -2.60
N ILE A 18 -31.66 -12.86 -2.49
CA ILE A 18 -32.17 -14.01 -3.26
C ILE A 18 -32.28 -13.64 -4.75
N GLU A 19 -32.68 -12.42 -5.09
CA GLU A 19 -32.71 -11.93 -6.48
C GLU A 19 -31.30 -11.88 -7.08
N ARG A 20 -30.30 -11.35 -6.36
CA ARG A 20 -28.91 -11.35 -6.85
C ARG A 20 -28.32 -12.76 -7.01
N GLU A 21 -28.65 -13.68 -6.11
CA GLU A 21 -28.22 -15.08 -6.24
C GLU A 21 -28.88 -15.76 -7.44
N ARG A 22 -30.17 -15.47 -7.70
CA ARG A 22 -30.89 -15.95 -8.88
C ARG A 22 -30.33 -15.38 -10.19
N ASP A 23 -30.03 -14.09 -10.22
CA ASP A 23 -29.43 -13.44 -11.39
C ASP A 23 -28.04 -14.03 -11.72
N ASN A 24 -27.22 -14.28 -10.68
CA ASN A 24 -25.93 -14.95 -10.83
C ASN A 24 -26.09 -16.41 -11.31
N GLU A 25 -27.06 -17.14 -10.78
CA GLU A 25 -27.35 -18.52 -11.19
C GLU A 25 -27.83 -18.56 -12.66
N GLU A 26 -28.65 -17.60 -13.07
CA GLU A 26 -29.15 -17.48 -14.44
C GLU A 26 -28.02 -17.14 -15.43
N LEU A 27 -27.10 -16.25 -15.05
CA LEU A 27 -25.89 -15.94 -15.83
C LEU A 27 -24.96 -17.15 -15.98
N ILE A 28 -24.74 -17.91 -14.90
CA ILE A 28 -23.94 -19.15 -14.95
C ILE A 28 -24.61 -20.19 -15.86
N LYS A 29 -25.93 -20.36 -15.76
CA LYS A 29 -26.70 -21.25 -16.66
C LYS A 29 -26.59 -20.82 -18.11
N ARG A 30 -26.63 -19.50 -18.39
CA ARG A 30 -26.44 -18.97 -19.74
C ARG A 30 -25.03 -19.29 -20.26
N LEU A 31 -23.98 -19.10 -19.46
CA LEU A 31 -22.60 -19.41 -19.83
C LEU A 31 -22.40 -20.89 -20.16
N ILE A 32 -22.90 -21.79 -19.31
CA ILE A 32 -22.83 -23.25 -19.55
C ILE A 32 -23.55 -23.62 -20.86
N LYS A 33 -24.71 -23.02 -21.11
CA LYS A 33 -25.48 -23.24 -22.34
C LYS A 33 -24.73 -22.75 -23.58
N THR A 34 -24.09 -21.58 -23.50
CA THR A 34 -23.31 -21.00 -24.59
C THR A 34 -22.06 -21.84 -24.89
N GLU A 35 -21.31 -22.27 -23.87
CA GLU A 35 -20.14 -23.15 -24.05
C GLU A 35 -20.51 -24.51 -24.67
N ALA A 36 -21.66 -25.08 -24.27
CA ALA A 36 -22.18 -26.30 -24.87
C ALA A 36 -22.58 -26.11 -26.34
N ALA A 37 -23.14 -24.94 -26.69
CA ALA A 37 -23.50 -24.60 -28.07
C ALA A 37 -22.25 -24.49 -28.96
N ILE A 38 -21.17 -23.87 -28.48
CA ILE A 38 -19.88 -23.81 -29.20
C ILE A 38 -19.36 -25.21 -29.51
N LYS A 39 -19.26 -26.07 -28.47
CA LYS A 39 -18.76 -27.45 -28.65
C LYS A 39 -19.59 -28.24 -29.65
N LYS A 40 -20.91 -28.01 -29.68
CA LYS A 40 -21.81 -28.65 -30.65
C LYS A 40 -21.55 -28.13 -32.07
N ALA A 41 -21.48 -26.81 -32.26
CA ALA A 41 -21.21 -26.20 -33.56
C ALA A 41 -19.84 -26.64 -34.14
N GLU A 42 -18.79 -26.67 -33.31
CA GLU A 42 -17.47 -27.19 -33.70
C GLU A 42 -17.52 -28.66 -34.15
N ALA A 43 -18.31 -29.49 -33.45
CA ALA A 43 -18.50 -30.89 -33.81
C ALA A 43 -19.25 -31.05 -35.15
N ASP A 44 -20.25 -30.21 -35.40
CA ASP A 44 -21.05 -30.21 -36.63
C ASP A 44 -20.24 -29.75 -37.85
N ILE A 45 -19.36 -28.75 -37.69
CA ILE A 45 -18.39 -28.34 -38.72
C ILE A 45 -17.47 -29.52 -39.05
N LYS A 46 -16.83 -30.12 -38.03
CA LYS A 46 -15.91 -31.24 -38.22
C LYS A 46 -16.58 -32.44 -38.88
N ASN A 47 -17.86 -32.68 -38.61
CA ASN A 47 -18.63 -33.74 -39.25
C ASN A 47 -18.94 -33.40 -40.72
N SER A 48 -19.33 -32.16 -41.00
CA SER A 48 -19.60 -31.66 -42.36
C SER A 48 -18.33 -31.72 -43.23
N GLU A 49 -17.18 -31.31 -42.71
CA GLU A 49 -15.88 -31.45 -43.37
C GLU A 49 -15.55 -32.91 -43.72
N LYS A 50 -15.77 -33.84 -42.77
CA LYS A 50 -15.58 -35.27 -43.02
C LYS A 50 -16.50 -35.79 -44.11
N GLN A 51 -17.77 -35.37 -44.12
CA GLN A 51 -18.72 -35.76 -45.16
C GLN A 51 -18.31 -35.22 -46.53
N ILE A 52 -17.87 -33.97 -46.61
CA ILE A 52 -17.34 -33.36 -47.84
C ILE A 52 -16.16 -34.18 -48.34
N GLN A 53 -15.16 -34.46 -47.48
CA GLN A 53 -14.00 -35.27 -47.86
C GLN A 53 -14.38 -36.68 -48.34
N HIS A 54 -15.41 -37.29 -47.74
CA HIS A 54 -15.90 -38.61 -48.16
C HIS A 54 -16.60 -38.55 -49.53
N ILE A 55 -17.44 -37.54 -49.75
CA ILE A 55 -18.10 -37.28 -51.02
C ILE A 55 -17.04 -37.04 -52.11
N GLU A 56 -16.03 -36.22 -51.82
CA GLU A 56 -14.93 -35.88 -52.72
C GLU A 56 -14.12 -37.09 -53.19
N LYS A 57 -13.95 -38.07 -52.30
CA LYS A 57 -13.19 -39.30 -52.58
C LYS A 57 -14.01 -40.34 -53.35
N SER A 58 -15.33 -40.22 -53.43
CA SER A 58 -16.20 -41.20 -54.11
C SER A 58 -16.00 -41.25 -55.63
N LYS A 59 -16.17 -42.44 -56.23
CA LYS A 59 -16.00 -42.64 -57.69
C LYS A 59 -17.04 -41.85 -58.50
N THR A 60 -18.27 -41.78 -58.00
CA THR A 60 -19.39 -41.04 -58.59
C THR A 60 -19.12 -39.54 -58.63
N TRP A 61 -18.51 -38.99 -57.57
CA TRP A 61 -18.03 -37.60 -57.52
C TRP A 61 -16.96 -37.39 -58.59
N LYS A 62 -15.93 -38.22 -58.67
CA LYS A 62 -14.86 -38.02 -59.67
C LYS A 62 -15.36 -38.09 -61.13
N GLN A 63 -16.39 -38.88 -61.42
CA GLN A 63 -16.95 -39.04 -62.77
C GLN A 63 -17.89 -37.90 -63.23
N THR A 64 -18.47 -37.14 -62.29
CA THR A 64 -19.43 -36.06 -62.60
C THR A 64 -18.80 -34.65 -62.52
N ALA A 65 -17.47 -34.56 -62.51
CA ALA A 65 -16.70 -33.32 -62.34
C ALA A 65 -17.02 -32.23 -63.39
N SER A 66 -17.31 -32.64 -64.64
CA SER A 66 -17.66 -31.73 -65.73
C SER A 66 -19.04 -31.08 -65.59
N ILE A 67 -19.98 -31.79 -64.95
CA ILE A 67 -21.36 -31.31 -64.70
C ILE A 67 -21.40 -30.41 -63.46
N ARG A 68 -20.56 -30.69 -62.45
CA ARG A 68 -20.46 -29.88 -61.22
C ARG A 68 -19.91 -28.47 -61.43
N LYS A 69 -19.11 -28.21 -62.48
CA LYS A 69 -18.68 -26.85 -62.85
C LYS A 69 -19.86 -25.90 -63.16
N VAL A 70 -21.06 -26.43 -63.42
CA VAL A 70 -22.27 -25.64 -63.73
C VAL A 70 -23.27 -25.60 -62.56
N LEU A 71 -23.11 -26.47 -61.55
CA LEU A 71 -24.00 -26.64 -60.40
C LEU A 71 -23.18 -26.60 -59.10
N HIS A 72 -22.49 -25.49 -58.84
CA HIS A 72 -21.81 -25.22 -57.58
C HIS A 72 -22.73 -24.40 -56.67
N THR A 73 -23.57 -25.07 -55.89
CA THR A 73 -24.39 -24.40 -54.87
C THR A 73 -24.88 -25.44 -53.86
N ASN A 74 -24.37 -25.39 -52.62
CA ASN A 74 -25.18 -25.45 -51.38
C ASN A 74 -24.40 -25.81 -50.10
N GLN A 75 -23.13 -26.25 -50.14
CA GLN A 75 -22.38 -26.62 -48.91
C GLN A 75 -21.37 -25.58 -48.40
N GLU A 76 -20.66 -24.84 -49.26
CA GLU A 76 -19.83 -23.71 -48.83
C GLU A 76 -20.64 -22.62 -48.07
N PRO A 77 -21.89 -22.28 -48.46
CA PRO A 77 -22.70 -21.36 -47.69
C PRO A 77 -23.02 -21.87 -46.28
N GLN A 78 -23.11 -23.19 -46.08
CA GLN A 78 -23.40 -23.78 -44.77
C GLN A 78 -22.20 -23.69 -43.83
N ILE A 79 -20.99 -23.97 -44.31
CA ILE A 79 -19.77 -23.82 -43.50
C ILE A 79 -19.55 -22.35 -43.15
N ALA A 80 -19.65 -21.45 -44.13
CA ALA A 80 -19.51 -20.01 -43.89
C ALA A 80 -20.57 -19.48 -42.89
N ASN A 81 -21.79 -20.03 -42.91
CA ASN A 81 -22.82 -19.66 -41.95
C ASN A 81 -22.51 -20.17 -40.53
N LEU A 82 -21.98 -21.40 -40.39
CA LEU A 82 -21.56 -21.95 -39.10
C LEU A 82 -20.35 -21.21 -38.52
N GLU A 83 -19.37 -20.82 -39.35
CA GLU A 83 -18.23 -20.00 -38.92
C GLU A 83 -18.70 -18.63 -38.42
N LYS A 84 -19.66 -18.01 -39.10
CA LYS A 84 -20.28 -16.75 -38.66
C LYS A 84 -21.04 -16.93 -37.33
N GLU A 85 -21.73 -18.04 -37.16
CA GLU A 85 -22.42 -18.38 -35.91
C GLU A 85 -21.44 -18.56 -34.75
N ILE A 86 -20.31 -19.26 -34.96
CA ILE A 86 -19.25 -19.39 -33.94
C ILE A 86 -18.65 -18.02 -33.59
N ALA A 87 -18.35 -17.18 -34.58
CA ALA A 87 -17.82 -15.84 -34.33
C ALA A 87 -18.81 -14.99 -33.50
N SER A 88 -20.11 -15.07 -33.79
CA SER A 88 -21.16 -14.41 -33.01
C SER A 88 -21.23 -14.95 -31.58
N ILE A 89 -21.19 -16.26 -31.42
CA ILE A 89 -21.26 -16.91 -30.09
C ILE A 89 -20.01 -16.59 -29.26
N HIS A 90 -18.83 -16.54 -29.87
CA HIS A 90 -17.60 -16.10 -29.19
C HIS A 90 -17.69 -14.66 -28.70
N HIS A 91 -18.28 -13.76 -29.51
CA HIS A 91 -18.52 -12.38 -29.10
C HIS A 91 -19.48 -12.31 -27.92
N GLU A 92 -20.61 -13.04 -27.95
CA GLU A 92 -21.55 -13.12 -26.82
C GLU A 92 -20.91 -13.70 -25.56
N LEU A 93 -20.08 -14.74 -25.70
CA LEU A 93 -19.36 -15.35 -24.58
C LEU A 93 -18.36 -14.37 -23.96
N SER A 94 -17.66 -13.58 -24.78
CA SER A 94 -16.75 -12.53 -24.30
C SER A 94 -17.52 -11.50 -23.46
N GLY A 95 -18.63 -10.97 -23.99
CA GLY A 95 -19.46 -10.00 -23.26
C GLY A 95 -20.06 -10.56 -21.97
N ALA A 96 -20.51 -11.83 -21.98
CA ALA A 96 -21.01 -12.48 -20.76
C ALA A 96 -19.92 -12.70 -19.71
N LYS A 97 -18.69 -13.03 -20.14
CA LYS A 97 -17.53 -13.15 -19.23
C LYS A 97 -17.14 -11.81 -18.63
N GLU A 98 -17.17 -10.74 -19.40
CA GLU A 98 -16.93 -9.37 -18.93
C GLU A 98 -17.97 -8.95 -17.89
N MET A 99 -19.26 -9.19 -18.15
CA MET A 99 -20.35 -8.90 -17.21
C MET A 99 -20.25 -9.71 -15.90
N ILE A 100 -19.89 -11.00 -15.99
CA ILE A 100 -19.67 -11.82 -14.79
C ILE A 100 -18.45 -11.31 -14.02
N ASN A 101 -17.39 -10.91 -14.71
CA ASN A 101 -16.19 -10.38 -14.06
C ASN A 101 -16.49 -9.05 -13.35
N SER A 102 -17.26 -8.13 -13.95
CA SER A 102 -17.66 -6.88 -13.28
C SER A 102 -18.51 -7.16 -12.04
N LEU A 103 -19.48 -8.07 -12.13
CA LEU A 103 -20.29 -8.49 -10.98
C LEU A 103 -19.47 -9.18 -9.89
N LYS A 104 -18.48 -10.01 -10.25
CA LYS A 104 -17.57 -10.65 -9.29
C LYS A 104 -16.70 -9.62 -8.56
N ILE A 105 -16.19 -8.62 -9.27
CA ILE A 105 -15.46 -7.50 -8.65
C ILE A 105 -16.35 -6.77 -7.65
N ALA A 106 -17.63 -6.58 -7.99
CA ALA A 106 -18.58 -5.87 -7.13
C ALA A 106 -19.06 -6.67 -5.90
N THR A 107 -18.99 -8.01 -5.91
CA THR A 107 -19.64 -8.85 -4.89
C THR A 107 -18.73 -9.78 -4.11
N ALA A 108 -17.57 -10.15 -4.65
CA ALA A 108 -16.64 -11.09 -4.01
C ALA A 108 -15.49 -10.34 -3.31
N LYS A 109 -15.09 -10.84 -2.14
CA LYS A 109 -13.79 -10.47 -1.54
C LYS A 109 -12.69 -11.11 -2.38
N LEU A 110 -12.21 -10.40 -3.40
CA LEU A 110 -11.11 -10.85 -4.24
C LEU A 110 -9.78 -10.68 -3.51
N ASP A 111 -8.94 -11.71 -3.56
CA ASP A 111 -7.56 -11.62 -3.08
C ASP A 111 -6.73 -10.71 -4.00
N TYR A 112 -5.74 -10.00 -3.44
CA TYR A 112 -4.88 -9.07 -4.17
C TYR A 112 -4.16 -9.75 -5.33
N ASN A 113 -3.70 -11.01 -5.17
CA ASN A 113 -3.00 -11.73 -6.24
C ASN A 113 -3.90 -11.96 -7.46
N HIS A 114 -5.20 -12.17 -7.23
CA HIS A 114 -6.17 -12.33 -8.30
C HIS A 114 -6.38 -11.00 -9.05
N LEU A 115 -6.57 -9.90 -8.31
CA LEU A 115 -6.71 -8.56 -8.87
C LEU A 115 -5.46 -8.14 -9.65
N TRP A 116 -4.26 -8.42 -9.11
CA TRP A 116 -2.99 -8.12 -9.75
C TRP A 116 -2.81 -8.90 -11.06
N ARG A 117 -3.14 -10.20 -11.07
CA ARG A 117 -3.09 -11.02 -12.27
C ARG A 117 -4.04 -10.50 -13.35
N MET A 118 -5.28 -10.20 -12.97
CA MET A 118 -6.28 -9.64 -13.88
C MET A 118 -5.81 -8.30 -14.46
N ALA A 119 -5.29 -7.40 -13.63
CA ALA A 119 -4.75 -6.12 -14.08
C ALA A 119 -3.56 -6.29 -15.02
N LYS A 120 -2.70 -7.29 -14.77
CA LYS A 120 -1.56 -7.62 -15.64
C LYS A 120 -2.03 -8.20 -16.98
N GLU A 121 -2.97 -9.15 -16.98
CA GLU A 121 -3.56 -9.72 -18.19
C GLU A 121 -4.18 -8.61 -19.05
N LYS A 122 -4.97 -7.72 -18.44
CA LYS A 122 -5.59 -6.58 -19.13
C LYS A 122 -4.60 -5.53 -19.63
N LYS A 123 -3.49 -5.34 -18.91
CA LYS A 123 -2.37 -4.52 -19.38
C LYS A 123 -1.75 -5.12 -20.64
N ASP A 124 -1.51 -6.43 -20.64
CA ASP A 124 -0.90 -7.15 -21.77
C ASP A 124 -1.85 -7.18 -22.99
N GLU A 125 -3.16 -7.16 -22.75
CA GLU A 125 -4.22 -7.04 -23.78
C GLU A 125 -4.44 -5.60 -24.30
N GLY A 126 -3.90 -4.57 -23.62
CA GLY A 126 -4.11 -3.16 -23.97
C GLY A 126 -5.47 -2.59 -23.54
N THR A 127 -6.27 -3.32 -22.75
CA THR A 127 -7.64 -2.98 -22.33
C THR A 127 -7.73 -2.57 -20.85
N LEU A 128 -6.58 -2.38 -20.18
CA LEU A 128 -6.54 -1.99 -18.76
C LEU A 128 -7.23 -0.65 -18.49
N ILE A 129 -7.13 0.31 -19.40
CA ILE A 129 -7.72 1.66 -19.20
C ILE A 129 -9.24 1.56 -19.19
N GLU A 130 -9.84 0.85 -20.14
CA GLU A 130 -11.29 0.63 -20.23
C GLU A 130 -11.82 -0.07 -18.98
N LEU A 131 -11.13 -1.12 -18.53
CA LEU A 131 -11.47 -1.79 -17.26
C LEU A 131 -11.38 -0.81 -16.07
N MET A 132 -10.37 0.06 -16.04
CA MET A 132 -10.23 1.04 -14.96
C MET A 132 -11.35 2.07 -14.98
N GLU A 133 -11.75 2.57 -16.15
CA GLU A 133 -12.87 3.51 -16.31
C GLU A 133 -14.18 2.89 -15.81
N ASP A 134 -14.49 1.66 -16.24
CA ASP A 134 -15.68 0.93 -15.80
C ASP A 134 -15.71 0.72 -14.29
N VAL A 135 -14.58 0.29 -13.70
CA VAL A 135 -14.47 0.05 -12.25
C VAL A 135 -14.58 1.36 -11.46
N ILE A 136 -14.02 2.46 -11.98
CA ILE A 136 -14.10 3.78 -11.36
C ILE A 136 -15.55 4.28 -11.36
N GLU A 137 -16.25 4.20 -12.49
CA GLU A 137 -17.65 4.64 -12.62
C GLU A 137 -18.57 3.82 -11.69
N GLN A 138 -18.40 2.50 -11.67
CA GLN A 138 -19.14 1.62 -10.77
C GLN A 138 -18.87 1.99 -9.30
N LYS A 139 -17.60 2.19 -8.94
CA LYS A 139 -17.22 2.59 -7.58
C LYS A 139 -17.84 3.94 -7.20
N GLN A 140 -17.82 4.93 -8.08
CA GLN A 140 -18.43 6.24 -7.84
C GLN A 140 -19.94 6.10 -7.61
N THR A 141 -20.64 5.38 -8.48
CA THR A 141 -22.07 5.11 -8.35
C THR A 141 -22.40 4.38 -7.05
N TYR A 142 -21.62 3.38 -6.67
CA TYR A 142 -21.81 2.68 -5.39
C TYR A 142 -21.56 3.59 -4.19
N ASP A 143 -20.43 4.33 -4.17
CA ASP A 143 -20.10 5.27 -3.10
C ASP A 143 -21.23 6.31 -2.93
N GLU A 144 -21.73 6.90 -4.03
CA GLU A 144 -22.84 7.85 -4.01
C GLU A 144 -24.11 7.24 -3.42
N ASN A 145 -24.53 6.06 -3.88
CA ASN A 145 -25.72 5.37 -3.39
C ASN A 145 -25.61 5.01 -1.91
N TYR A 146 -24.46 4.47 -1.48
CA TYR A 146 -24.20 4.17 -0.07
C TYR A 146 -24.21 5.44 0.78
N ASN A 147 -23.56 6.50 0.31
CA ASN A 147 -23.55 7.79 0.99
C ASN A 147 -24.97 8.37 1.09
N HIS A 148 -25.77 8.33 0.03
CA HIS A 148 -27.16 8.77 0.07
C HIS A 148 -27.98 8.00 1.11
N LEU A 149 -27.83 6.67 1.16
CA LEU A 149 -28.51 5.83 2.14
C LEU A 149 -28.07 6.16 3.57
N LEU A 150 -26.76 6.24 3.83
CA LEU A 150 -26.23 6.57 5.16
C LEU A 150 -26.65 7.98 5.61
N LYS A 151 -26.67 8.94 4.69
CA LYS A 151 -27.15 10.31 4.95
C LYS A 151 -28.65 10.33 5.24
N ALA A 152 -29.45 9.57 4.50
CA ALA A 152 -30.88 9.43 4.75
C ALA A 152 -31.13 8.79 6.13
N ALA A 153 -30.41 7.73 6.46
CA ALA A 153 -30.47 7.09 7.76
C ALA A 153 -30.09 8.07 8.89
N ALA A 154 -29.00 8.84 8.74
CA ALA A 154 -28.60 9.84 9.73
C ALA A 154 -29.68 10.90 9.99
N ARG A 155 -30.39 11.33 8.93
CA ARG A 155 -31.48 12.31 9.02
C ARG A 155 -32.67 11.79 9.81
N LEU A 156 -33.01 10.50 9.71
CA LEU A 156 -34.10 9.90 10.48
C LEU A 156 -33.86 10.03 12.00
N PHE A 157 -32.60 10.04 12.44
CA PHE A 157 -32.23 10.15 13.85
C PHE A 157 -31.88 11.58 14.30
N MET A 158 -31.99 12.58 13.42
CA MET A 158 -31.56 13.97 13.72
C MET A 158 -32.34 14.59 14.89
N ASN A 159 -33.65 14.33 14.95
CA ASN A 159 -34.55 14.85 15.98
C ASN A 159 -34.88 13.82 17.07
N GLU A 160 -34.20 12.67 17.06
CA GLU A 160 -34.44 11.59 18.03
C GLU A 160 -33.79 11.85 19.39
N LYS A 161 -34.14 11.03 20.37
CA LYS A 161 -33.52 11.08 21.71
C LYS A 161 -32.01 10.82 21.63
N LYS A 162 -31.25 11.48 22.52
CA LYS A 162 -29.78 11.36 22.63
C LYS A 162 -29.26 9.93 22.60
N ALA A 163 -29.88 9.05 23.39
CA ALA A 163 -29.46 7.64 23.48
C ALA A 163 -29.50 6.93 22.11
N TYR A 164 -30.45 7.28 21.24
CA TYR A 164 -30.51 6.73 19.88
C TYR A 164 -29.42 7.31 18.98
N LYS A 165 -29.16 8.63 19.05
CA LYS A 165 -28.07 9.24 18.28
C LYS A 165 -26.72 8.65 18.67
N GLN A 166 -26.46 8.49 19.97
CA GLN A 166 -25.23 7.89 20.49
C GLN A 166 -25.04 6.43 20.05
N LEU A 167 -26.12 5.69 19.81
CA LEU A 167 -26.04 4.33 19.29
C LEU A 167 -25.84 4.29 17.76
N VAL A 168 -26.51 5.17 17.03
CA VAL A 168 -26.59 5.12 15.56
C VAL A 168 -25.45 5.88 14.91
N TYR A 169 -25.13 7.09 15.35
CA TYR A 169 -24.16 7.95 14.67
C TYR A 169 -22.76 7.34 14.62
N PRO A 170 -22.21 6.73 15.69
CA PRO A 170 -20.91 6.06 15.58
C PRO A 170 -20.87 4.94 14.54
N LYS A 171 -21.98 4.20 14.36
CA LYS A 171 -22.10 3.17 13.33
C LYS A 171 -22.11 3.78 11.93
N LEU A 172 -22.88 4.85 11.72
CA LEU A 172 -22.92 5.57 10.45
C LEU A 172 -21.57 6.20 10.11
N LEU A 173 -20.94 6.88 11.06
CA LEU A 173 -19.62 7.49 10.91
C LEU A 173 -18.54 6.45 10.58
N SER A 174 -18.67 5.21 11.04
CA SER A 174 -17.71 4.15 10.70
C SER A 174 -17.76 3.72 9.22
N GLY A 175 -18.86 4.01 8.52
CA GLY A 175 -19.05 3.71 7.10
C GLY A 175 -18.97 4.92 6.16
N LEU A 176 -18.78 6.13 6.70
CA LEU A 176 -18.62 7.36 5.93
C LEU A 176 -17.15 7.74 5.83
N LYS A 177 -16.71 8.25 4.67
CA LYS A 177 -15.45 8.99 4.56
C LYS A 177 -15.61 10.37 5.21
N VAL A 178 -14.50 11.01 5.56
CA VAL A 178 -14.52 12.30 6.27
C VAL A 178 -15.29 13.37 5.49
N GLU A 179 -15.02 13.46 4.19
CA GLU A 179 -15.68 14.35 3.24
C GLU A 179 -17.17 14.06 3.03
N ASP A 180 -17.62 12.85 3.39
CA ASP A 180 -19.00 12.41 3.23
C ASP A 180 -19.85 12.62 4.49
N ILE A 181 -19.23 12.99 5.62
CA ILE A 181 -19.92 13.25 6.89
C ILE A 181 -20.77 14.52 6.76
N PRO A 182 -22.11 14.43 6.94
CA PRO A 182 -22.97 15.60 6.91
C PRO A 182 -22.68 16.58 8.04
N GLU A 183 -22.78 17.86 7.73
CA GLU A 183 -22.56 18.96 8.66
C GLU A 183 -23.43 18.87 9.92
N PHE A 184 -24.70 18.46 9.80
CA PHE A 184 -25.60 18.33 10.96
C PHE A 184 -25.14 17.24 11.95
N MET A 185 -24.42 16.21 11.48
CA MET A 185 -23.82 15.21 12.36
C MET A 185 -22.63 15.80 13.12
N ILE A 186 -21.81 16.62 12.44
CA ILE A 186 -20.69 17.34 13.07
C ILE A 186 -21.21 18.31 14.14
N ARG A 187 -22.26 19.08 13.84
CA ARG A 187 -22.91 19.98 14.83
C ARG A 187 -23.38 19.24 16.07
N SER A 188 -23.87 18.01 15.90
CA SER A 188 -24.29 17.20 17.05
C SER A 188 -23.11 16.86 17.98
N GLY A 189 -21.90 16.76 17.42
CA GLY A 189 -20.64 16.64 18.18
C GLY A 189 -20.16 17.93 18.85
N LEU A 190 -20.71 19.10 18.52
CA LEU A 190 -20.36 20.39 19.15
C LEU A 190 -21.35 20.84 20.24
N SER A 191 -22.45 20.10 20.42
CA SER A 191 -23.44 20.39 21.45
C SER A 191 -22.96 19.96 22.84
N GLU A 192 -23.61 20.43 23.91
CA GLU A 192 -23.37 19.97 25.30
C GLU A 192 -23.48 18.43 25.47
N GLU A 193 -24.00 17.75 24.44
CA GLU A 193 -24.25 16.31 24.38
C GLU A 193 -23.37 15.63 23.31
N GLU A 194 -22.05 15.64 23.53
CA GLU A 194 -21.02 15.27 22.55
C GLU A 194 -21.22 13.87 21.94
N ILE A 195 -21.43 13.82 20.63
CA ILE A 195 -21.31 12.60 19.83
C ILE A 195 -19.86 12.50 19.34
N SER A 196 -19.19 11.40 19.67
CA SER A 196 -17.79 11.20 19.30
C SER A 196 -17.61 11.15 17.78
N LEU A 197 -16.76 12.04 17.25
CA LEU A 197 -16.31 12.04 15.85
C LEU A 197 -15.06 11.18 15.62
N LYS A 198 -14.64 10.39 16.62
CA LYS A 198 -13.45 9.52 16.54
C LYS A 198 -13.37 8.66 15.27
N PRO A 199 -14.47 8.11 14.71
CA PRO A 199 -14.38 7.32 13.47
C PRO A 199 -13.93 8.11 12.23
N ALA A 200 -13.91 9.44 12.30
CA ALA A 200 -13.60 10.37 11.21
C ALA A 200 -12.12 10.77 11.09
N SER A 201 -11.21 10.13 11.83
CA SER A 201 -9.77 10.33 11.68
C SER A 201 -9.15 9.23 10.82
N SER A 202 -8.09 9.56 10.08
CA SER A 202 -7.31 8.57 9.31
C SER A 202 -5.90 9.10 9.07
N TYR A 203 -4.91 8.34 9.54
CA TYR A 203 -3.49 8.66 9.34
C TYR A 203 -3.11 8.66 7.86
N ARG A 204 -3.61 7.71 7.08
CA ARG A 204 -3.43 7.68 5.61
C ARG A 204 -3.98 8.94 4.96
N ALA A 205 -5.19 9.37 5.34
CA ALA A 205 -5.78 10.60 4.81
C ALA A 205 -4.93 11.82 5.19
N SER A 206 -4.49 11.92 6.45
CA SER A 206 -3.63 13.01 6.92
C SER A 206 -2.30 13.09 6.16
N LEU A 207 -1.61 11.97 5.94
CA LEU A 207 -0.37 11.94 5.16
C LEU A 207 -0.60 12.31 3.69
N ASN A 208 -1.69 11.85 3.08
CA ASN A 208 -2.03 12.22 1.70
C ASN A 208 -2.32 13.71 1.57
N MET A 209 -3.07 14.30 2.52
CA MET A 209 -3.31 15.74 2.56
C MET A 209 -2.02 16.52 2.78
N ARG A 210 -1.13 16.04 3.65
CA ARG A 210 0.19 16.64 3.85
C ARG A 210 1.02 16.63 2.57
N MET A 211 1.04 15.52 1.82
CA MET A 211 1.69 15.47 0.52
C MET A 211 1.03 16.38 -0.52
N ARG A 212 -0.29 16.59 -0.44
CA ARG A 212 -0.98 17.57 -1.29
C ARG A 212 -0.56 19.00 -0.95
N GLU A 213 -0.41 19.34 0.33
CA GLU A 213 0.13 20.64 0.77
C GLU A 213 1.54 20.86 0.21
N HIS A 214 2.41 19.84 0.27
CA HIS A 214 3.75 19.92 -0.33
C HIS A 214 3.70 20.24 -1.83
N GLN A 215 2.81 19.62 -2.60
CA GLN A 215 2.67 19.91 -4.03
C GLN A 215 2.18 21.34 -4.32
N LEU A 216 1.39 21.92 -3.41
CA LEU A 216 0.82 23.25 -3.58
C LEU A 216 1.78 24.36 -3.15
N ILE A 217 2.52 24.13 -2.06
CA ILE A 217 3.37 25.15 -1.42
C ILE A 217 4.84 24.98 -1.83
N GLY A 218 5.22 23.80 -2.33
CA GLY A 218 6.56 23.46 -2.79
C GLY A 218 7.51 22.95 -1.70
N THR A 219 7.31 23.34 -0.45
CA THR A 219 8.11 22.87 0.69
C THR A 219 7.27 22.67 1.94
N LEU A 220 7.69 21.73 2.79
CA LEU A 220 7.16 21.51 4.14
C LEU A 220 8.34 21.36 5.10
N PRO A 221 8.19 21.73 6.39
CA PRO A 221 9.34 21.73 7.29
C PRO A 221 10.02 20.38 7.47
N GLU A 222 9.24 19.31 7.56
CA GLU A 222 9.77 17.96 7.66
C GLU A 222 10.55 17.52 6.42
N MET A 223 10.25 18.06 5.23
CA MET A 223 10.91 17.67 3.99
C MET A 223 12.36 18.18 3.91
N LEU A 224 12.68 19.29 4.58
CA LEU A 224 14.06 19.77 4.71
C LEU A 224 14.95 18.73 5.42
N LEU A 225 14.36 17.99 6.36
CA LEU A 225 15.04 16.99 7.17
C LEU A 225 15.09 15.60 6.51
N ASP A 226 14.49 15.42 5.34
CA ASP A 226 14.65 14.20 4.53
C ASP A 226 16.07 14.13 3.93
N ASP A 227 16.75 15.27 3.75
CA ASP A 227 18.17 15.30 3.45
C ASP A 227 18.99 14.88 4.67
N LYS A 228 19.72 13.78 4.53
CA LYS A 228 20.47 13.16 5.62
C LYS A 228 21.59 14.04 6.19
N LYS A 229 22.23 14.89 5.38
CA LYS A 229 23.29 15.80 5.86
C LYS A 229 22.69 16.93 6.67
N LEU A 230 21.56 17.49 6.22
CA LEU A 230 20.82 18.50 6.98
C LEU A 230 20.25 17.91 8.27
N ALA A 231 19.73 16.69 8.23
CA ALA A 231 19.28 15.95 9.40
C ALA A 231 20.41 15.80 10.43
N TYR A 232 21.60 15.35 10.05
CA TYR A 232 22.73 15.25 10.99
C TYR A 232 23.15 16.60 11.57
N ARG A 233 23.15 17.66 10.78
CA ARG A 233 23.41 19.03 11.30
C ARG A 233 22.37 19.46 12.32
N PHE A 234 21.10 19.16 12.08
CA PHE A 234 20.03 19.41 13.03
C PHE A 234 20.25 18.65 14.33
N MET A 235 20.54 17.35 14.23
CA MET A 235 20.77 16.49 15.40
C MET A 235 22.00 16.89 16.22
N ASN A 236 23.08 17.32 15.56
CA ASN A 236 24.26 17.84 16.24
C ASN A 236 23.94 19.09 17.09
N ARG A 237 23.05 19.96 16.63
CA ARG A 237 22.62 21.14 17.41
C ARG A 237 21.77 20.78 18.62
N LEU A 238 21.06 19.66 18.55
CA LEU A 238 20.33 19.06 19.68
C LEU A 238 21.23 18.21 20.58
N ASN A 239 22.53 18.11 20.28
CA ASN A 239 23.48 17.22 20.96
C ASN A 239 23.05 15.75 20.97
N ILE A 240 22.40 15.29 19.89
CA ILE A 240 22.02 13.89 19.72
C ILE A 240 23.10 13.19 18.89
N ARG A 241 23.52 12.01 19.36
CA ARG A 241 24.55 11.20 18.68
C ARG A 241 24.09 10.82 17.27
N THR A 242 24.92 11.13 16.29
CA THR A 242 24.85 10.64 14.90
C THR A 242 26.03 9.72 14.62
N PRO A 243 25.96 8.82 13.64
CA PRO A 243 27.14 8.05 13.24
C PRO A 243 28.21 8.99 12.64
N GLU A 244 29.48 8.63 12.80
CA GLU A 244 30.54 9.24 11.99
C GLU A 244 30.34 8.84 10.52
N VAL A 245 30.40 9.80 9.61
CA VAL A 245 30.17 9.57 8.17
C VAL A 245 31.33 10.14 7.37
N SER A 246 31.68 9.49 6.26
CA SER A 246 32.72 10.00 5.36
C SER A 246 32.35 11.35 4.76
N ASP A 247 33.30 12.27 4.74
CA ASP A 247 33.12 13.63 4.21
C ASP A 247 32.85 13.67 2.69
N ARG A 248 33.21 12.59 1.99
CA ARG A 248 33.02 12.44 0.54
C ARG A 248 32.36 11.11 0.20
N SER A 249 31.85 11.04 -1.01
CA SER A 249 31.51 9.79 -1.67
C SER A 249 32.75 9.14 -2.29
N TYR A 250 32.64 7.83 -2.51
CA TYR A 250 33.66 6.97 -3.10
C TYR A 250 33.08 6.23 -4.30
N THR A 251 33.90 5.99 -5.30
CA THR A 251 33.66 4.86 -6.21
C THR A 251 34.12 3.56 -5.53
N LEU A 252 33.65 2.41 -6.02
CA LEU A 252 34.05 1.10 -5.50
C LEU A 252 35.57 0.95 -5.29
N GLU A 253 36.38 1.47 -6.21
CA GLU A 253 37.83 1.34 -6.21
C GLU A 253 38.48 2.16 -5.10
N GLU A 254 37.85 3.29 -4.74
CA GLU A 254 38.34 4.30 -3.81
C GLU A 254 37.92 4.05 -2.35
N ILE A 255 36.97 3.14 -2.11
CA ILE A 255 36.49 2.85 -0.76
C ILE A 255 37.68 2.36 0.09
N PRO A 256 37.94 3.01 1.24
CA PRO A 256 39.07 2.67 2.08
C PRO A 256 38.82 1.32 2.78
N GLU A 257 39.83 0.46 2.79
CA GLU A 257 39.87 -0.79 3.55
C GLU A 257 40.00 -0.49 5.05
N LYS A 258 38.87 -0.23 5.71
CA LYS A 258 38.79 0.06 7.15
C LYS A 258 37.90 -0.96 7.85
N ASN A 259 38.27 -1.27 9.08
CA ASN A 259 37.45 -2.06 10.01
C ASN A 259 36.44 -1.15 10.72
N GLY A 260 35.35 -1.73 11.22
CA GLY A 260 34.37 -1.01 12.03
C GLY A 260 33.54 0.00 11.24
N ILE A 261 33.29 -0.27 9.95
CA ILE A 261 32.49 0.61 9.08
C ILE A 261 31.28 -0.12 8.50
N ALA A 262 30.24 0.64 8.20
CA ALA A 262 29.18 0.24 7.30
C ALA A 262 29.37 0.91 5.93
N ILE A 263 29.32 0.15 4.85
CA ILE A 263 29.38 0.66 3.47
C ILE A 263 27.96 0.70 2.92
N LYS A 264 27.56 1.85 2.36
CA LYS A 264 26.21 2.09 1.86
C LYS A 264 26.26 2.82 0.52
N PRO A 265 25.38 2.50 -0.44
CA PRO A 265 25.22 3.29 -1.65
C PRO A 265 24.50 4.61 -1.33
N ILE A 266 24.80 5.68 -2.06
CA ILE A 266 24.17 6.99 -1.85
C ILE A 266 22.64 6.91 -2.05
N ASP A 267 22.20 6.23 -3.10
CA ASP A 267 20.78 6.12 -3.49
C ASP A 267 20.15 4.76 -3.08
N GLY A 268 20.50 4.24 -1.90
CA GLY A 268 20.06 2.93 -1.43
C GLY A 268 18.72 2.92 -0.69
N ALA A 269 17.87 1.93 -0.98
CA ALA A 269 16.67 1.64 -0.19
C ALA A 269 16.58 0.16 0.20
N GLY A 270 15.94 -0.13 1.33
CA GLY A 270 15.65 -1.50 1.76
C GLY A 270 16.88 -2.37 2.03
N ALA A 271 17.97 -1.75 2.50
CA ALA A 271 19.28 -2.36 2.79
C ALA A 271 20.01 -2.98 1.58
N ARG A 272 19.60 -2.66 0.34
CA ARG A 272 20.31 -3.12 -0.88
C ARG A 272 21.70 -2.50 -0.93
N GLY A 273 22.73 -3.32 -1.15
CA GLY A 273 24.12 -2.89 -1.16
C GLY A 273 24.65 -2.43 0.21
N VAL A 274 24.00 -2.78 1.32
CA VAL A 274 24.51 -2.40 2.65
C VAL A 274 25.39 -3.53 3.20
N TYR A 275 26.64 -3.18 3.49
CA TYR A 275 27.65 -4.10 3.99
C TYR A 275 28.15 -3.65 5.36
N LEU A 276 28.21 -4.56 6.33
CA LEU A 276 28.81 -4.31 7.65
C LEU A 276 30.20 -4.92 7.68
N VAL A 277 31.23 -4.11 7.89
CA VAL A 277 32.64 -4.53 7.90
C VAL A 277 33.13 -4.51 9.34
N TYR A 278 33.09 -5.66 10.03
CA TYR A 278 33.69 -5.78 11.36
C TYR A 278 35.20 -5.77 11.23
N THR A 279 35.71 -6.62 10.34
CA THR A 279 37.11 -6.65 9.94
C THR A 279 37.20 -6.92 8.44
N ASN A 280 38.36 -6.70 7.82
CA ASN A 280 38.58 -7.01 6.41
C ASN A 280 38.31 -8.48 6.02
N ASN A 281 38.18 -9.41 6.98
CA ASN A 281 37.86 -10.83 6.78
C ASN A 281 36.53 -11.26 7.44
N ASP A 282 35.74 -10.30 7.94
CA ASP A 282 34.48 -10.55 8.64
C ASP A 282 33.49 -9.45 8.24
N ILE A 283 32.78 -9.71 7.15
CA ILE A 283 31.91 -8.75 6.48
C ILE A 283 30.53 -9.39 6.30
N ILE A 284 29.46 -8.62 6.47
CA ILE A 284 28.08 -9.10 6.30
C ILE A 284 27.39 -8.31 5.18
N ASP A 285 26.83 -9.02 4.20
CA ASP A 285 25.80 -8.50 3.29
C ASP A 285 24.44 -8.59 4.00
N ILE A 286 23.88 -7.43 4.35
CA ILE A 286 22.64 -7.35 5.12
C ILE A 286 21.43 -7.82 4.31
N LYS A 287 21.40 -7.53 3.00
CA LYS A 287 20.22 -7.88 2.19
C LYS A 287 20.14 -9.37 1.95
N GLN A 288 21.29 -10.02 1.77
CA GLN A 288 21.37 -11.46 1.51
C GLN A 288 21.51 -12.29 2.79
N SER A 289 21.70 -11.66 3.95
CA SER A 289 22.05 -12.33 5.22
C SER A 289 23.24 -13.27 5.07
N LYS A 290 24.28 -12.84 4.35
CA LYS A 290 25.47 -13.67 4.05
C LYS A 290 26.74 -13.05 4.60
N THR A 291 27.59 -13.89 5.17
CA THR A 291 28.97 -13.51 5.49
C THR A 291 29.82 -13.52 4.23
N ILE A 292 30.68 -12.52 4.10
CA ILE A 292 31.66 -12.33 3.05
C ILE A 292 33.04 -12.53 3.66
N ALA A 293 33.83 -13.41 3.05
CA ALA A 293 35.07 -13.91 3.63
C ALA A 293 36.22 -12.89 3.64
N ASN A 294 36.25 -11.95 2.68
CA ASN A 294 37.29 -10.93 2.58
C ASN A 294 36.90 -9.77 1.68
N TRP A 295 37.71 -8.71 1.72
CA TRP A 295 37.53 -7.49 0.93
C TRP A 295 37.48 -7.71 -0.59
N GLN A 296 38.27 -8.65 -1.14
CA GLN A 296 38.23 -8.94 -2.58
C GLN A 296 36.88 -9.53 -3.00
N VAL A 297 36.29 -10.40 -2.17
CA VAL A 297 34.94 -10.94 -2.41
C VAL A 297 33.88 -9.85 -2.23
N LEU A 298 34.05 -8.96 -1.26
CA LEU A 298 33.17 -7.79 -1.09
C LEU A 298 33.13 -6.95 -2.37
N ARG A 299 34.30 -6.57 -2.92
CA ARG A 299 34.36 -5.77 -4.15
C ARG A 299 33.61 -6.43 -5.31
N LYS A 300 33.82 -7.74 -5.53
CA LYS A 300 33.09 -8.49 -6.56
C LYS A 300 31.58 -8.55 -6.33
N ASN A 301 31.14 -8.61 -5.08
CA ASN A 301 29.71 -8.57 -4.75
C ASN A 301 29.12 -7.19 -5.03
N MET A 302 29.85 -6.12 -4.71
CA MET A 302 29.45 -4.74 -5.01
C MET A 302 29.39 -4.48 -6.53
N GLU A 303 30.36 -4.97 -7.31
CA GLU A 303 30.33 -4.95 -8.79
C GLU A 303 29.05 -5.61 -9.31
N ARG A 304 28.74 -6.81 -8.81
CA ARG A 304 27.52 -7.53 -9.20
C ARG A 304 26.25 -6.77 -8.82
N ASP A 305 26.22 -6.11 -7.67
CA ASP A 305 25.06 -5.31 -7.25
C ASP A 305 24.84 -4.12 -8.20
N ILE A 306 25.91 -3.51 -8.71
CA ILE A 306 25.85 -2.47 -9.75
C ILE A 306 25.38 -3.06 -11.08
N GLU A 307 26.02 -4.14 -11.55
CA GLU A 307 25.68 -4.80 -12.83
C GLU A 307 24.24 -5.32 -12.89
N SER A 308 23.71 -5.81 -11.77
CA SER A 308 22.34 -6.30 -11.67
C SER A 308 21.30 -5.19 -11.46
N GLY A 309 21.73 -3.92 -11.36
CA GLY A 309 20.87 -2.77 -11.10
C GLY A 309 20.26 -2.73 -9.70
N ARG A 310 20.77 -3.53 -8.75
CA ARG A 310 20.36 -3.44 -7.34
C ARG A 310 20.86 -2.15 -6.70
N VAL A 311 22.02 -1.68 -7.14
CA VAL A 311 22.60 -0.38 -6.85
C VAL A 311 22.68 0.37 -8.18
N SER A 312 22.07 1.55 -8.24
CA SER A 312 21.89 2.30 -9.48
C SER A 312 23.16 2.98 -9.98
N ARG A 313 24.07 3.39 -9.07
CA ARG A 313 25.28 4.15 -9.38
C ARG A 313 26.48 3.62 -8.58
N ASN A 314 27.68 3.74 -9.15
CA ASN A 314 28.93 3.45 -8.44
C ASN A 314 29.32 4.59 -7.49
N GLU A 315 28.42 4.91 -6.56
CA GLU A 315 28.56 5.99 -5.61
C GLU A 315 28.23 5.49 -4.20
N TRP A 316 29.23 5.48 -3.35
CA TRP A 316 29.20 4.87 -2.03
C TRP A 316 29.67 5.86 -0.97
N PHE A 317 29.31 5.59 0.27
CA PHE A 317 29.86 6.28 1.43
C PHE A 317 30.05 5.28 2.58
N THR A 318 30.84 5.66 3.56
CA THR A 318 31.08 4.84 4.76
C THR A 318 30.53 5.53 5.98
N GLU A 319 29.93 4.77 6.90
CA GLU A 319 29.51 5.24 8.21
C GLU A 319 30.14 4.39 9.31
N GLU A 320 30.16 4.91 10.54
CA GLU A 320 30.44 4.15 11.76
C GLU A 320 29.58 2.88 11.83
N LEU A 321 30.21 1.73 12.10
CA LEU A 321 29.48 0.50 12.36
C LEU A 321 28.91 0.51 13.79
N ILE A 322 27.59 0.68 13.89
CA ILE A 322 26.88 0.68 15.18
C ILE A 322 26.50 -0.76 15.59
N LEU A 323 26.89 -1.16 16.80
CA LEU A 323 26.63 -2.48 17.37
C LEU A 323 25.78 -2.37 18.63
N GLU A 324 24.79 -3.26 18.76
CA GLU A 324 24.02 -3.41 20.01
C GLU A 324 24.85 -4.10 21.09
N ASP A 325 25.77 -4.97 20.66
CA ASP A 325 26.70 -5.70 21.53
C ASP A 325 28.04 -5.83 20.80
N ARG A 326 29.04 -5.08 21.27
CA ARG A 326 30.39 -5.06 20.67
C ARG A 326 31.13 -6.38 20.88
N ASP A 327 30.99 -6.99 22.05
CA ASP A 327 31.70 -8.22 22.42
C ASP A 327 31.23 -9.40 21.57
N ASN A 328 29.92 -9.48 21.33
CA ASN A 328 29.31 -10.54 20.53
C ASN A 328 29.08 -10.17 19.06
N LYS A 329 29.57 -8.99 18.62
CA LYS A 329 29.41 -8.48 17.24
C LYS A 329 27.96 -8.49 16.75
N VAL A 330 27.03 -8.08 17.60
CA VAL A 330 25.61 -8.02 17.24
C VAL A 330 25.33 -6.66 16.58
N PRO A 331 24.89 -6.63 15.30
CA PRO A 331 24.50 -5.38 14.66
C PRO A 331 23.42 -4.65 15.45
N ALA A 332 23.45 -3.32 15.42
CA ALA A 332 22.39 -2.51 15.99
C ALA A 332 21.01 -2.86 15.40
N ARG A 333 19.98 -2.78 16.25
CA ARG A 333 18.57 -2.89 15.83
C ARG A 333 18.08 -1.53 15.36
N ASP A 334 17.20 -1.50 14.37
CA ASP A 334 16.47 -0.27 14.04
C ASP A 334 15.35 -0.06 15.06
N ILE A 335 15.26 1.15 15.63
CA ILE A 335 14.13 1.60 16.44
C ILE A 335 13.54 2.84 15.77
N LYS A 336 12.31 2.72 15.25
CA LYS A 336 11.65 3.78 14.49
C LYS A 336 10.48 4.33 15.28
N PHE A 337 10.55 5.59 15.68
CA PHE A 337 9.54 6.27 16.46
C PHE A 337 8.61 7.06 15.55
N TYR A 338 7.32 6.73 15.54
CA TYR A 338 6.29 7.53 14.87
C TYR A 338 5.90 8.67 15.80
N CYS A 339 6.46 9.84 15.53
CA CYS A 339 6.32 11.02 16.37
C CYS A 339 5.28 11.97 15.79
N PHE A 340 4.43 12.48 16.67
CA PHE A 340 3.32 13.36 16.39
C PHE A 340 3.48 14.61 17.26
N TYR A 341 4.35 15.53 16.84
CA TYR A 341 4.69 16.79 17.49
C TYR A 341 4.76 16.70 19.04
N GLY A 342 5.91 16.29 19.56
CA GLY A 342 6.17 16.16 21.00
C GLY A 342 5.56 14.92 21.67
N LYS A 343 4.88 14.05 20.90
CA LYS A 343 4.37 12.75 21.38
C LYS A 343 4.86 11.62 20.49
N VAL A 344 5.12 10.46 21.08
CA VAL A 344 5.34 9.21 20.36
C VAL A 344 4.05 8.39 20.47
N ALA A 345 3.51 7.92 19.34
CA ALA A 345 2.34 7.04 19.35
C ALA A 345 2.75 5.57 19.23
N LEU A 346 3.59 5.27 18.24
CA LEU A 346 3.92 3.93 17.79
C LEU A 346 5.42 3.80 17.55
N ILE A 347 5.96 2.62 17.83
CA ILE A 347 7.39 2.34 17.71
C ILE A 347 7.56 1.01 16.98
N LEU A 348 8.42 0.99 15.96
CA LEU A 348 8.83 -0.21 15.24
C LEU A 348 10.24 -0.61 15.62
N GLU A 349 10.39 -1.81 16.14
CA GLU A 349 11.69 -2.45 16.37
C GLU A 349 11.97 -3.46 15.25
N ILE A 350 13.14 -3.35 14.61
CA ILE A 350 13.54 -4.22 13.49
C ILE A 350 14.88 -4.88 13.81
N VAL A 351 14.91 -6.19 13.63
CA VAL A 351 16.15 -6.95 13.46
C VAL A 351 16.34 -7.20 11.98
N ARG A 352 17.51 -6.88 11.42
CA ARG A 352 17.82 -7.15 10.01
C ARG A 352 18.64 -8.41 9.79
N TYR A 353 19.40 -8.82 10.80
CA TYR A 353 20.32 -9.96 10.73
C TYR A 353 20.19 -10.83 11.99
N PRO A 354 20.20 -12.16 11.89
CA PRO A 354 20.36 -12.96 10.66
C PRO A 354 19.12 -13.00 9.76
N GLU A 355 17.95 -12.67 10.32
CA GLU A 355 16.67 -12.66 9.60
C GLU A 355 15.93 -11.37 9.88
N ILE A 356 15.18 -10.88 8.90
CA ILE A 356 14.36 -9.68 9.06
C ILE A 356 13.14 -10.00 9.93
N LYS A 357 13.02 -9.32 11.07
CA LYS A 357 11.93 -9.49 12.03
C LYS A 357 11.45 -8.14 12.54
N TYR A 358 10.15 -8.03 12.80
CA TYR A 358 9.51 -6.78 13.21
C TYR A 358 8.81 -6.94 14.56
N CYS A 359 8.78 -5.89 15.38
CA CYS A 359 7.97 -5.86 16.59
C CYS A 359 7.44 -4.44 16.81
N TRP A 360 6.13 -4.30 16.98
CA TRP A 360 5.48 -3.03 17.23
C TRP A 360 5.24 -2.83 18.72
N TRP A 361 5.45 -1.59 19.16
CA TRP A 361 5.31 -1.17 20.54
C TRP A 361 4.53 0.13 20.65
N THR A 362 3.73 0.26 21.71
CA THR A 362 3.22 1.55 22.16
C THR A 362 4.34 2.33 22.85
N ALA A 363 4.14 3.63 23.05
CA ALA A 363 5.06 4.46 23.83
C ALA A 363 5.17 4.06 25.32
N SER A 364 4.23 3.29 25.86
CA SER A 364 4.30 2.71 27.21
C SER A 364 5.10 1.41 27.29
N GLY A 365 5.62 0.92 26.16
CA GLY A 365 6.37 -0.34 26.10
C GLY A 365 5.50 -1.59 25.99
N GLU A 366 4.22 -1.44 25.63
CA GLU A 366 3.32 -2.58 25.38
C GLU A 366 3.42 -3.03 23.92
N ARG A 367 3.51 -4.35 23.70
CA ARG A 367 3.50 -4.90 22.34
C ARG A 367 2.10 -4.82 21.74
N ILE A 368 2.00 -4.38 20.49
CA ILE A 368 0.73 -4.20 19.78
C ILE A 368 0.77 -4.87 18.39
N GLY A 369 -0.38 -5.29 17.88
CA GLY A 369 -0.55 -5.68 16.47
C GLY A 369 -1.12 -4.51 15.68
N THR A 370 -0.69 -4.34 14.43
CA THR A 370 -1.10 -3.19 13.61
C THR A 370 -1.72 -3.57 12.27
N GLY A 371 -1.88 -4.87 12.01
CA GLY A 371 -2.17 -5.43 10.69
C GLY A 371 -0.95 -5.46 9.76
N LYS A 372 0.05 -4.61 10.01
CA LYS A 372 1.27 -4.49 9.22
C LYS A 372 2.39 -5.37 9.78
N TYR A 373 2.97 -6.21 8.93
CA TYR A 373 4.05 -7.18 9.26
C TYR A 373 3.69 -8.28 10.26
N ASP A 374 2.40 -8.52 10.51
CA ASP A 374 1.94 -9.48 11.52
C ASP A 374 2.47 -10.92 11.30
N GLU A 375 2.81 -11.28 10.07
CA GLU A 375 3.36 -12.59 9.69
C GLU A 375 4.84 -12.80 10.11
N SER A 376 5.54 -11.74 10.49
CA SER A 376 7.00 -11.75 10.76
C SER A 376 7.34 -11.18 12.15
N LEU A 377 6.36 -11.24 13.06
CA LEU A 377 6.52 -10.70 14.40
C LEU A 377 7.43 -11.57 15.27
N PHE A 378 8.33 -10.92 16.01
CA PHE A 378 9.14 -11.58 17.03
C PHE A 378 8.93 -10.93 18.40
N LYS A 379 9.49 -11.54 19.45
CA LYS A 379 9.51 -10.94 20.78
C LYS A 379 10.67 -9.93 20.85
N GLY A 380 10.35 -8.67 20.60
CA GLY A 380 11.26 -7.53 20.72
C GLY A 380 11.81 -7.29 22.13
N LYS A 381 12.79 -6.40 22.25
CA LYS A 381 13.29 -5.91 23.54
C LYS A 381 12.50 -4.68 24.03
N GLY A 382 11.69 -4.07 23.16
CA GLY A 382 10.93 -2.88 23.49
C GLY A 382 11.79 -1.63 23.49
N VAL A 383 11.33 -0.60 24.20
CA VAL A 383 12.03 0.67 24.42
C VAL A 383 12.00 1.04 25.88
N THR A 384 12.98 1.83 26.31
CA THR A 384 12.98 2.46 27.62
C THR A 384 12.25 3.80 27.58
N ASN A 385 11.79 4.29 28.73
CA ASN A 385 11.18 5.62 28.81
C ASN A 385 12.16 6.72 28.38
N ALA A 386 13.45 6.59 28.70
CA ALA A 386 14.45 7.58 28.30
C ALA A 386 14.58 7.70 26.77
N GLU A 387 14.54 6.56 26.06
CA GLU A 387 14.54 6.53 24.60
C GLU A 387 13.30 7.22 24.01
N VAL A 388 12.12 7.00 24.61
CA VAL A 388 10.88 7.66 24.20
C VAL A 388 10.94 9.16 24.43
N GLU A 389 11.48 9.62 25.56
CA GLU A 389 11.62 11.04 25.87
C GLU A 389 12.61 11.74 24.92
N ILE A 390 13.69 11.08 24.51
CA ILE A 390 14.61 11.59 23.47
C ILE A 390 13.84 11.84 22.17
N ALA A 391 13.09 10.85 21.67
CA ALA A 391 12.34 11.00 20.43
C ALA A 391 11.25 12.09 20.53
N LYS A 392 10.55 12.19 21.67
CA LYS A 392 9.58 13.26 21.93
C LYS A 392 10.24 14.63 21.87
N ALA A 393 11.35 14.82 22.58
CA ALA A 393 12.08 16.08 22.63
C ALA A 393 12.54 16.53 21.23
N ILE A 394 13.13 15.62 20.45
CA ILE A 394 13.56 15.91 19.07
C ILE A 394 12.35 16.31 18.21
N SER A 395 11.25 15.56 18.28
CA SER A 395 10.05 15.86 17.47
C SER A 395 9.38 17.18 17.82
N ALA A 396 9.55 17.67 19.05
CA ALA A 396 9.01 18.94 19.51
C ALA A 396 9.81 20.16 19.00
N GLU A 397 11.02 19.95 18.49
CA GLU A 397 11.89 20.96 17.89
C GLU A 397 11.70 21.09 16.36
N ILE A 398 10.78 20.31 15.79
CA ILE A 398 10.48 20.30 14.36
C ILE A 398 9.06 20.88 14.19
N PRO A 399 8.87 21.95 13.37
CA PRO A 399 7.55 22.56 13.15
C PRO A 399 6.69 21.72 12.19
N SER A 400 6.45 20.47 12.55
CA SER A 400 5.70 19.51 11.75
C SER A 400 4.77 18.66 12.63
N PRO A 401 3.53 18.38 12.19
CA PRO A 401 2.62 17.54 12.96
C PRO A 401 3.07 16.08 13.04
N PHE A 402 3.89 15.61 12.09
CA PHE A 402 4.32 14.23 12.05
C PHE A 402 5.73 14.10 11.44
N ILE A 403 6.56 13.29 12.07
CA ILE A 403 7.80 12.79 11.48
C ILE A 403 8.16 11.45 12.11
N ARG A 404 8.60 10.48 11.30
CA ARG A 404 9.21 9.27 11.85
C ARG A 404 10.68 9.53 12.10
N ILE A 405 11.18 9.13 13.26
CA ILE A 405 12.59 9.27 13.64
C ILE A 405 13.18 7.86 13.78
N ASP A 406 14.19 7.57 12.97
CA ASP A 406 14.80 6.25 12.88
C ASP A 406 16.15 6.27 13.59
N PHE A 407 16.32 5.38 14.56
CA PHE A 407 17.57 5.19 15.31
C PHE A 407 18.14 3.80 15.10
N LEU A 408 19.44 3.68 15.31
CA LEU A 408 20.14 2.43 15.59
C LEU A 408 20.37 2.34 17.10
N ARG A 409 19.95 1.25 17.73
CA ARG A 409 20.23 1.01 19.15
C ARG A 409 21.62 0.37 19.30
N SER A 410 22.52 1.11 19.93
CA SER A 410 23.85 0.64 20.32
C SER A 410 23.92 0.20 21.77
N ASP A 411 25.05 -0.36 22.17
CA ASP A 411 25.43 -0.63 23.57
C ASP A 411 25.49 0.63 24.44
N GLU A 412 25.72 1.80 23.82
CA GLU A 412 25.83 3.11 24.48
C GLU A 412 24.55 3.95 24.36
N GLY A 413 23.47 3.41 23.80
CA GLY A 413 22.18 4.09 23.61
C GLY A 413 21.80 4.32 22.15
N LEU A 414 20.88 5.26 21.90
CA LEU A 414 20.37 5.53 20.56
C LEU A 414 21.34 6.37 19.73
N VAL A 415 21.55 5.93 18.49
CA VAL A 415 22.28 6.65 17.45
C VAL A 415 21.30 7.04 16.36
N PHE A 416 21.17 8.33 16.08
CA PHE A 416 20.26 8.83 15.06
C PHE A 416 20.67 8.33 13.67
N GLY A 417 19.71 7.78 12.92
CA GLY A 417 19.91 7.32 11.55
C GLY A 417 19.34 8.28 10.52
N GLU A 418 18.02 8.51 10.55
CA GLU A 418 17.34 9.36 9.57
C GLU A 418 16.00 9.88 10.11
N PHE A 419 15.52 10.95 9.50
CA PHE A 419 14.11 11.30 9.56
C PHE A 419 13.37 10.69 8.37
N THR A 420 12.09 10.42 8.53
CA THR A 420 11.25 9.96 7.43
C THR A 420 9.90 10.69 7.49
N PRO A 421 9.73 11.78 6.73
CA PRO A 421 8.47 12.53 6.63
C PRO A 421 7.30 11.68 6.12
N LYS A 422 7.59 10.79 5.17
CA LYS A 422 6.61 9.89 4.55
C LYS A 422 7.07 8.44 4.65
N PRO A 423 6.72 7.73 5.74
CA PRO A 423 7.12 6.34 5.90
C PRO A 423 6.50 5.45 4.82
N GLY A 424 7.28 4.57 4.19
CA GLY A 424 6.78 3.63 3.19
C GLY A 424 5.68 2.69 3.72
N ASN A 425 4.79 2.28 2.82
CA ASN A 425 3.69 1.33 3.06
C ASN A 425 2.79 1.72 4.24
N TYR A 426 2.56 3.01 4.48
CA TYR A 426 1.66 3.46 5.56
C TYR A 426 0.20 3.07 5.31
N ASP A 427 -0.12 2.65 4.09
CA ASP A 427 -1.40 2.12 3.66
C ASP A 427 -1.70 0.67 4.12
N GLU A 428 -0.68 -0.05 4.62
CA GLU A 428 -0.81 -1.43 5.13
C GLU A 428 -1.33 -1.51 6.58
N PHE A 429 -1.45 -0.39 7.30
CA PHE A 429 -2.03 -0.39 8.65
C PHE A 429 -3.51 -0.79 8.61
N ASP A 430 -3.94 -1.57 9.59
CA ASP A 430 -5.35 -1.89 9.74
C ASP A 430 -6.19 -0.65 10.10
N ASN A 431 -7.50 -0.74 9.90
CA ASN A 431 -8.40 0.40 10.15
C ASN A 431 -8.35 0.91 11.60
N PRO A 432 -8.30 0.06 12.65
CA PRO A 432 -8.11 0.54 14.02
C PRO A 432 -6.83 1.36 14.22
N THR A 433 -5.70 0.88 13.70
CA THR A 433 -4.40 1.57 13.82
C THR A 433 -4.39 2.86 13.02
N ASP A 434 -4.91 2.86 11.79
CA ASP A 434 -5.01 4.05 10.94
C ASP A 434 -5.82 5.18 11.62
N LYS A 435 -6.93 4.83 12.27
CA LYS A 435 -7.75 5.79 13.03
C LYS A 435 -7.01 6.32 14.25
N TRP A 436 -6.41 5.43 15.04
CA TRP A 436 -5.65 5.80 16.22
C TRP A 436 -4.49 6.75 15.90
N LEU A 437 -3.70 6.44 14.87
CA LEU A 437 -2.62 7.33 14.41
C LEU A 437 -3.17 8.63 13.79
N GLY A 438 -4.36 8.59 13.18
CA GLY A 438 -5.05 9.77 12.67
C GLY A 438 -5.44 10.73 13.79
N ASP A 439 -5.93 10.23 14.92
CA ASP A 439 -6.21 11.04 16.10
C ASP A 439 -4.94 11.75 16.60
N TYR A 440 -3.82 11.04 16.67
CA TYR A 440 -2.53 11.63 17.06
C TYR A 440 -2.07 12.72 16.09
N PHE A 441 -2.29 12.54 14.78
CA PHE A 441 -1.95 13.53 13.76
C PHE A 441 -2.75 14.82 13.92
N ILE A 442 -4.07 14.71 14.04
CA ILE A 442 -4.96 15.87 14.20
C ILE A 442 -4.67 16.59 15.53
N GLU A 443 -4.45 15.83 16.62
CA GLU A 443 -4.05 16.41 17.91
C GLU A 443 -2.72 17.16 17.80
N ALA A 444 -1.73 16.59 17.10
CA ALA A 444 -0.44 17.22 16.86
C ALA A 444 -0.53 18.51 16.05
N GLN A 445 -1.37 18.55 15.02
CA GLN A 445 -1.66 19.79 14.28
C GLN A 445 -2.22 20.86 15.21
N GLY A 446 -3.21 20.53 16.04
CA GLY A 446 -3.80 21.47 17.00
C GLY A 446 -2.78 22.01 18.00
N ARG A 447 -1.91 21.15 18.55
CA ARG A 447 -0.82 21.57 19.44
C ARG A 447 0.20 22.47 18.74
N LEU A 448 0.64 22.10 17.53
CA LEU A 448 1.59 22.89 16.75
C LEU A 448 1.04 24.28 16.43
N THR A 449 -0.22 24.36 15.98
CA THR A 449 -0.88 25.64 15.71
C THR A 449 -0.95 26.51 16.97
N ASN A 450 -1.32 25.94 18.11
CA ASN A 450 -1.37 26.68 19.37
C ASN A 450 0.01 27.19 19.80
N ASP A 451 1.06 26.37 19.67
CA ASP A 451 2.43 26.78 20.00
C ASP A 451 2.90 27.93 19.10
N LEU A 452 2.62 27.87 17.79
CA LEU A 452 2.94 28.94 16.84
C LEU A 452 2.20 30.25 17.17
N ILE A 453 0.90 30.17 17.49
CA ILE A 453 0.10 31.33 17.89
C ILE A 453 0.63 31.96 19.18
N ASN A 454 1.11 31.12 20.11
CA ASN A 454 1.70 31.56 21.38
C ASN A 454 3.17 32.00 21.24
N GLY A 455 3.71 32.07 20.03
CA GLY A 455 5.05 32.58 19.75
C GLY A 455 6.18 31.61 20.07
N LYS A 456 5.93 30.29 20.09
CA LYS A 456 7.01 29.31 20.19
C LYS A 456 7.94 29.44 18.99
N GLU A 457 9.22 29.63 19.26
CA GLU A 457 10.27 29.65 18.25
C GLU A 457 10.91 28.26 18.11
N PHE A 458 11.15 27.84 16.86
CA PHE A 458 11.84 26.59 16.53
C PHE A 458 13.31 26.88 16.22
N ILE A 459 14.03 27.45 17.19
CA ILE A 459 15.35 28.07 17.00
C ILE A 459 16.32 27.13 16.26
N HIS A 460 16.41 25.87 16.67
CA HIS A 460 17.32 24.90 16.05
C HIS A 460 16.97 24.62 14.58
N TYR A 461 15.68 24.58 14.26
CA TYR A 461 15.17 24.37 12.91
C TYR A 461 15.35 25.64 12.06
N THR A 462 14.93 26.81 12.54
CA THR A 462 15.02 28.08 11.81
C THR A 462 16.47 28.43 11.49
N ASN A 463 17.41 28.18 12.41
CA ASN A 463 18.83 28.35 12.14
C ASN A 463 19.35 27.35 11.08
N LEU A 464 18.70 26.21 10.88
CA LEU A 464 19.12 25.22 9.87
C LEU A 464 18.70 25.71 8.51
N GLU A 465 17.44 26.11 8.41
CA GLU A 465 16.84 26.68 7.22
C GLU A 465 17.61 27.92 6.77
N ALA A 466 17.97 28.83 7.68
CA ALA A 466 18.78 30.01 7.37
C ALA A 466 20.18 29.66 6.81
N ASP A 467 20.85 28.65 7.37
CA ASP A 467 22.16 28.19 6.87
C ASP A 467 22.08 27.58 5.46
N VAL A 468 20.93 27.05 5.07
CA VAL A 468 20.72 26.51 3.71
C VAL A 468 20.56 27.67 2.73
N HIS A 469 19.69 28.64 3.04
CA HIS A 469 19.44 29.79 2.16
C HIS A 469 20.63 30.75 1.99
N THR A 470 21.62 30.71 2.88
CA THR A 470 22.82 31.57 2.79
C THR A 470 23.95 30.95 1.95
N ARG A 471 23.82 29.68 1.56
CA ARG A 471 24.84 28.95 0.78
C ARG A 471 24.50 28.80 -0.71
N ASP A 472 23.26 29.10 -1.08
CA ASP A 472 22.79 29.27 -2.45
C ASP A 472 22.93 30.75 -2.87
#